data_AF-A0A4Y8CHP8-F1
#
_entry.id   AF-A0A4Y8CHP8-F1
#
_cell.length_a   1.000
_cell.length_b   1.000
_cell.length_c   1.000
_cell.angle_alpha   90.00
_cell.angle_beta   90.00
_cell.angle_gamma   90.00
#
_symmetry.space_group_name_H-M   'P 1'
#
loop_
_entity.id
_entity.type
_entity.pdbx_description
1 polymer ?
#
loop_
_entity_poly.entity_id
_entity_poly.type
_entity_poly.pdbx_seq_one_letter_code
_entity_poly.pdbx_strand_id
1 'polypeptide(L)'
;MVKKRVRDPEELPDAPVHSAGEDNDNDSGSDGEDILNVDFEWFNFREIDFHGVKSLIRQLFDVDSQLLDLSGLADEVVKQDTIGSTVKVDGEGTDAYAFMKVLNVHRGNREGGEVSEAVRG
;
A
#
# COMPACT_ATOMS: atom_id res chain seq x y z
N MET A 1 -49.16 -15.47 23.24
CA MET A 1 -49.09 -14.08 22.76
C MET A 1 -47.75 -13.50 23.21
N VAL A 2 -46.77 -13.40 22.31
CA VAL A 2 -45.42 -12.90 22.62
C VAL A 2 -45.36 -11.44 22.19
N LYS A 3 -45.22 -10.52 23.16
CA LYS A 3 -45.03 -9.08 22.90
C LYS A 3 -43.69 -8.88 22.17
N LYS A 4 -43.74 -8.54 20.88
CA LYS A 4 -42.56 -8.11 20.12
C LYS A 4 -41.96 -6.87 20.79
N ARG A 5 -40.66 -6.92 21.08
CA ARG A 5 -39.88 -5.75 21.51
C ARG A 5 -40.00 -4.68 20.43
N VAL A 6 -40.50 -3.51 20.82
CA VAL A 6 -40.42 -2.28 20.04
C VAL A 6 -38.92 -1.98 19.92
N ARG A 7 -38.39 -2.04 18.70
CA ARG A 7 -37.05 -1.53 18.39
C ARG A 7 -37.24 -0.03 18.20
N ASP A 8 -36.59 0.78 19.05
CA ASP A 8 -36.45 2.21 18.82
C ASP A 8 -35.97 2.44 17.38
N PRO A 9 -36.58 3.35 16.62
CA PRO A 9 -36.01 3.82 15.38
C PRO A 9 -34.91 4.80 15.77
N GLU A 10 -33.73 4.29 16.13
CA GLU A 10 -32.53 5.10 16.00
C GLU A 10 -32.35 5.33 14.49
N GLU A 11 -32.88 6.45 13.99
CA GLU A 11 -32.45 7.07 12.75
C GLU A 11 -30.95 7.39 12.91
N LEU A 12 -30.13 6.39 12.59
CA LEU A 12 -28.73 6.61 12.28
C LEU A 12 -28.71 7.47 11.00
N PRO A 13 -28.13 8.68 11.00
CA PRO A 13 -28.01 9.45 9.77
C PRO A 13 -27.23 8.59 8.78
N ASP A 14 -27.83 8.37 7.61
CA ASP A 14 -27.25 7.61 6.51
C ASP A 14 -25.80 8.07 6.29
N ALA A 15 -24.85 7.14 6.35
CA ALA A 15 -23.50 7.40 5.91
C ALA A 15 -23.57 7.92 4.46
N PRO A 16 -22.80 8.96 4.10
CA PRO A 16 -22.92 9.55 2.78
C PRO A 16 -22.63 8.48 1.72
N VAL A 17 -23.64 8.22 0.90
CA VAL A 17 -23.49 7.43 -0.32
C VAL A 17 -22.48 8.16 -1.20
N HIS A 18 -21.24 7.65 -1.26
CA HIS A 18 -20.31 8.05 -2.31
C HIS A 18 -20.86 7.54 -3.65
N SER A 19 -21.68 8.36 -4.29
CA SER A 19 -22.07 8.18 -5.68
C SER A 19 -20.82 8.32 -6.54
N ALA A 20 -20.37 7.19 -7.09
CA ALA A 20 -19.35 7.17 -8.11
C ALA A 20 -19.92 7.77 -9.40
N GLY A 21 -19.51 9.02 -9.69
CA GLY A 21 -19.60 9.65 -11.00
C GLY A 21 -20.94 10.30 -11.33
N GLU A 22 -21.03 11.61 -11.15
CA GLU A 22 -21.82 12.53 -11.99
C GLU A 22 -21.38 13.98 -11.70
N ASP A 23 -20.90 14.64 -12.77
CA ASP A 23 -20.61 16.07 -13.01
C ASP A 23 -20.55 17.05 -11.82
N ASN A 24 -19.34 17.51 -11.51
CA ASN A 24 -19.07 18.67 -10.65
C ASN A 24 -19.11 19.98 -11.48
N ASP A 25 -20.29 20.44 -11.85
CA ASP A 25 -20.52 21.88 -12.14
C ASP A 25 -20.74 22.59 -10.80
N ASN A 26 -19.65 22.91 -10.09
CA ASN A 26 -19.72 23.62 -8.81
C ASN A 26 -19.59 25.14 -9.02
N ASP A 27 -20.71 25.79 -9.35
CA ASP A 27 -20.90 27.22 -9.08
C ASP A 27 -21.32 27.40 -7.62
N SER A 28 -20.33 27.63 -6.75
CA SER A 28 -20.57 28.15 -5.40
C SER A 28 -19.39 28.97 -4.95
N GLY A 29 -19.54 30.29 -5.08
CA GLY A 29 -18.68 31.27 -4.47
C GLY A 29 -18.70 31.16 -2.95
N SER A 30 -17.55 30.77 -2.39
CA SER A 30 -17.10 31.12 -1.04
C SER A 30 -15.58 31.12 -1.06
N ASP A 31 -14.99 32.32 -0.99
CA ASP A 31 -13.56 32.53 -0.94
C ASP A 31 -12.91 31.76 0.24
N GLY A 32 -11.97 30.86 -0.06
CA GLY A 32 -10.78 30.69 0.79
C GLY A 32 -10.58 29.41 1.60
N GLU A 33 -11.19 28.27 1.26
CA GLU A 33 -10.69 26.96 1.70
C GLU A 33 -10.12 26.26 0.46
N ASP A 34 -8.80 26.25 0.32
CA ASP A 34 -8.12 25.48 -0.72
C ASP A 34 -8.37 23.98 -0.46
N ILE A 35 -9.45 23.42 -1.02
CA ILE A 35 -9.77 22.00 -0.90
C ILE A 35 -8.67 21.22 -1.64
N LEU A 36 -7.77 20.61 -0.88
CA LEU A 36 -6.71 19.76 -1.40
C LEU A 36 -7.28 18.39 -1.79
N ASN A 37 -7.45 18.16 -3.09
CA ASN A 37 -7.85 16.86 -3.62
C ASN A 37 -6.64 15.92 -3.64
N VAL A 38 -6.81 14.73 -3.06
CA VAL A 38 -5.79 13.67 -3.03
C VAL A 38 -6.40 12.41 -3.62
N ASP A 39 -5.85 11.96 -4.74
CA ASP A 39 -6.25 10.70 -5.36
C ASP A 39 -5.29 9.59 -4.91
N PHE A 40 -5.84 8.44 -4.51
CA PHE A 40 -5.02 7.27 -4.15
C PHE A 40 -5.05 6.28 -5.31
N GLU A 41 -3.91 6.12 -5.96
CA GLU A 41 -3.75 5.26 -7.12
C GLU A 41 -2.87 4.05 -6.80
N TRP A 42 -3.20 2.91 -7.41
CA TRP A 42 -2.45 1.67 -7.27
C TRP A 42 -1.52 1.47 -8.45
N PHE A 43 -0.25 1.20 -8.15
CA PHE A 43 0.78 0.93 -9.14
C PHE A 43 1.48 -0.40 -8.88
N ASN A 44 2.15 -0.91 -9.91
CA ASN A 44 3.10 -2.01 -9.76
C ASN A 44 4.41 -1.50 -9.16
N PHE A 45 5.17 -2.41 -8.56
CA PHE A 45 6.50 -2.09 -8.02
C PHE A 45 7.47 -1.72 -9.14
N ARG A 46 8.27 -0.68 -8.90
CA ARG A 46 9.39 -0.29 -9.74
C ARG A 46 10.63 -0.02 -8.91
N GLU A 47 11.78 0.05 -9.57
CA GLU A 47 13.07 0.27 -8.91
C GLU A 47 13.11 1.55 -8.07
N ILE A 48 12.38 2.58 -8.49
CA ILE A 48 12.24 3.84 -7.75
C ILE A 48 11.59 3.67 -6.37
N ASP A 49 10.77 2.62 -6.18
CA ASP A 49 10.05 2.37 -4.93
C ASP A 49 10.94 1.83 -3.81
N PHE A 50 12.21 1.50 -4.10
CA PHE A 50 13.12 0.92 -3.12
C PHE A 50 13.23 1.75 -1.84
N HIS A 51 13.37 3.07 -1.97
CA HIS A 51 13.53 3.95 -0.81
C HIS A 51 12.24 4.11 -0.01
N GLY A 52 11.09 4.25 -0.67
CA GLY A 52 9.78 4.25 -0.03
C GLY A 52 9.48 2.94 0.70
N VAL A 53 9.65 1.81 0.02
CA VAL A 53 9.45 0.47 0.58
C VAL A 53 10.37 0.22 1.78
N LYS A 54 11.67 0.53 1.67
CA LYS A 54 12.62 0.39 2.78
C LYS A 54 12.21 1.22 3.99
N SER A 55 11.71 2.43 3.76
CA SER A 55 11.24 3.32 4.83
C SER A 55 9.98 2.76 5.51
N LEU A 56 9.04 2.23 4.73
CA LEU A 56 7.83 1.60 5.23
C LEU A 56 8.11 0.29 6.00
N ILE A 57 9.06 -0.51 5.53
CA ILE A 57 9.53 -1.71 6.24
C ILE A 57 10.19 -1.32 7.57
N ARG A 58 11.03 -0.28 7.57
CA ARG A 58 11.63 0.24 8.81
C ARG A 58 10.55 0.70 9.79
N GLN A 59 9.51 1.36 9.31
CA GLN A 59 8.36 1.78 10.12
C GLN A 59 7.56 0.58 10.65
N LEU A 60 7.41 -0.49 9.86
CA LEU A 60 6.68 -1.69 10.27
C LEU A 60 7.35 -2.42 11.44
N PHE A 61 8.68 -2.54 11.41
CA PHE A 61 9.46 -3.22 12.44
C PHE A 61 9.92 -2.31 13.58
N ASP A 62 9.91 -0.99 13.37
CA ASP A 62 10.25 0.05 14.33
C ASP A 62 11.55 -0.26 15.11
N VAL A 63 11.46 -0.57 16.40
CA VAL A 63 12.59 -0.89 17.28
C VAL A 63 13.38 -2.12 16.83
N ASP A 64 12.71 -3.11 16.23
CA ASP A 64 13.32 -4.35 15.76
C ASP A 64 13.96 -4.21 14.38
N SER A 65 13.79 -3.06 13.71
CA SER A 65 14.34 -2.82 12.38
C SER A 65 15.88 -2.96 12.32
N GLN A 66 16.57 -2.81 13.46
CA GLN A 66 18.02 -2.99 13.58
C GLN A 66 18.46 -4.46 13.55
N LEU A 67 17.53 -5.40 13.78
CA LEU A 67 17.80 -6.84 13.78
C LEU A 67 17.67 -7.46 12.39
N LEU A 68 17.17 -6.70 11.41
CA LEU A 68 16.84 -7.18 10.06
C LEU A 68 17.68 -6.47 9.01
N ASP A 69 18.01 -7.17 7.93
CA ASP A 69 18.52 -6.53 6.73
C ASP A 69 17.37 -5.88 5.95
N LEU A 70 17.08 -4.62 6.30
CA LEU A 70 16.03 -3.82 5.65
C LEU A 70 16.30 -3.62 4.15
N SER A 71 17.58 -3.56 3.75
CA SER A 71 17.93 -3.33 2.35
C SER A 71 17.70 -4.59 1.54
N GLY A 72 18.15 -5.75 2.04
CA GLY A 72 17.87 -7.04 1.42
C GLY A 72 16.37 -7.33 1.33
N LEU A 73 15.60 -7.04 2.37
CA LEU A 73 14.15 -7.25 2.35
C LEU A 73 13.44 -6.30 1.38
N ALA A 74 13.82 -5.02 1.33
CA ALA A 74 13.26 -4.07 0.37
C ALA A 74 13.60 -4.46 -1.08
N ASP A 75 14.83 -4.91 -1.33
CA ASP A 75 15.25 -5.44 -2.61
C ASP A 75 14.39 -6.64 -3.05
N GLU A 76 14.14 -7.60 -2.15
CA GLU A 76 13.28 -8.75 -2.47
C GLU A 76 11.83 -8.33 -2.76
N VAL A 77 11.29 -7.35 -2.04
CA VAL A 77 9.95 -6.82 -2.30
C VAL A 77 9.84 -6.18 -3.68
N VAL A 78 10.84 -5.40 -4.09
CA VAL A 78 10.84 -4.69 -5.37
C VAL A 78 11.17 -5.62 -6.53
N LYS A 79 12.13 -6.55 -6.38
CA LYS A 79 12.61 -7.43 -7.46
C LYS A 79 11.69 -8.60 -7.77
N GLN A 80 10.96 -9.12 -6.79
CA GLN A 80 10.03 -10.22 -7.06
C GLN A 80 8.83 -9.66 -7.82
N ASP A 81 8.66 -9.96 -9.11
CA ASP A 81 7.49 -9.55 -9.90
C ASP A 81 6.25 -10.42 -9.62
N THR A 82 6.03 -10.75 -8.34
CA THR A 82 4.87 -11.48 -7.83
C THR A 82 3.73 -10.53 -7.43
N ILE A 83 2.63 -11.10 -6.96
CA ILE A 83 1.42 -10.38 -6.54
C ILE A 83 1.76 -9.30 -5.50
N GLY A 84 1.37 -8.07 -5.84
CA GLY A 84 1.39 -6.93 -4.94
C GLY A 84 1.19 -5.61 -5.67
N SER A 85 0.96 -4.55 -4.91
CA SER A 85 0.82 -3.18 -5.43
C SER A 85 1.33 -2.15 -4.42
N THR A 86 1.67 -0.97 -4.94
CA THR A 86 1.99 0.24 -4.18
C THR A 86 0.85 1.24 -4.31
N VAL A 87 0.61 2.05 -3.29
CA VAL A 87 -0.36 3.15 -3.29
C VAL A 87 0.38 4.48 -3.30
N LYS A 88 0.07 5.34 -4.27
CA LYS A 88 0.70 6.65 -4.48
C LYS A 88 -0.35 7.71 -4.75
N VAL A 89 -0.01 8.97 -4.50
CA VAL A 89 -0.94 10.11 -4.67
C VAL A 89 -0.50 11.12 -5.72
N ASP A 90 0.80 11.20 -6.00
CA ASP A 90 1.39 12.17 -6.93
C ASP A 90 1.91 11.49 -8.21
N GLY A 91 1.26 10.37 -8.57
CA GLY A 91 1.59 9.57 -9.74
C GLY A 91 2.78 8.62 -9.57
N GLU A 92 3.13 7.96 -10.69
CA GLU A 92 4.10 6.87 -10.71
C GLU A 92 5.48 7.26 -10.13
N GLY A 93 5.99 8.45 -10.40
CA GLY A 93 7.38 8.83 -10.08
C GLY A 93 7.67 9.11 -8.60
N THR A 94 6.65 9.02 -7.74
CA THR A 94 6.76 9.38 -6.33
C THR A 94 6.89 8.16 -5.43
N ASP A 95 7.34 8.37 -4.19
CA ASP A 95 7.44 7.29 -3.21
C ASP A 95 6.06 6.73 -2.85
N ALA A 96 6.02 5.42 -2.61
CA ALA A 96 4.81 4.76 -2.14
C ALA A 96 4.49 5.15 -0.69
N TYR A 97 3.22 5.45 -0.42
CA TYR A 97 2.71 5.67 0.94
C TYR A 97 2.30 4.36 1.62
N ALA A 98 1.89 3.37 0.83
CA ALA A 98 1.59 2.03 1.29
C ALA A 98 1.97 1.02 0.21
N PHE A 99 2.24 -0.22 0.62
CA PHE A 99 2.39 -1.33 -0.31
C PHE A 99 1.86 -2.62 0.31
N MET A 100 1.49 -3.56 -0.55
CA MET A 100 1.18 -4.93 -0.17
C MET A 100 1.91 -5.87 -1.11
N LYS A 101 2.58 -6.89 -0.57
CA LYS A 101 3.33 -7.87 -1.35
C LYS A 101 3.17 -9.27 -0.77
N VAL A 102 2.99 -10.24 -1.67
CA VAL A 102 3.17 -11.67 -1.34
C VAL A 102 4.60 -12.07 -1.68
N LEU A 103 5.41 -12.30 -0.64
CA LEU A 103 6.82 -12.65 -0.77
C LEU A 103 7.04 -14.16 -0.73
N ASN A 104 7.84 -14.66 -1.68
CA ASN A 104 8.36 -16.02 -1.60
C ASN A 104 9.72 -16.03 -0.88
N VAL A 105 9.69 -16.36 0.42
CA VAL A 105 10.88 -16.41 1.28
C VAL A 105 11.83 -17.57 0.96
N HIS A 106 11.38 -18.57 0.20
CA HIS A 106 12.22 -19.72 -0.18
C HIS A 106 13.20 -19.39 -1.33
N ARG A 107 12.98 -18.28 -2.05
CA ARG A 107 13.83 -17.85 -3.16
C ARG A 107 15.07 -17.10 -2.66
N GLY A 108 14.90 -16.14 -1.74
CA GLY A 108 16.02 -15.38 -1.16
C GLY A 108 17.06 -16.26 -0.46
N ASN A 109 16.67 -17.44 0.02
CA ASN A 109 17.59 -18.40 0.65
C ASN A 109 18.44 -19.23 -0.33
N ARG A 110 18.19 -19.18 -1.64
CA ARG A 110 18.93 -19.97 -2.65
C ARG A 110 20.01 -19.17 -3.39
N GLU A 111 19.85 -17.86 -3.54
CA GLU A 111 20.85 -17.04 -4.24
C GLU A 111 22.15 -16.83 -3.42
N GLY A 112 22.16 -17.23 -2.13
CA GLY A 112 23.37 -17.28 -1.27
C GLY A 112 24.15 -18.60 -1.33
N GLY A 113 23.75 -19.58 -2.13
CA GLY A 113 24.41 -20.88 -2.16
C GLY A 113 24.16 -21.63 -3.46
N GLU A 114 24.83 -21.23 -4.55
CA GLU A 114 25.30 -22.09 -5.65
C GLU A 114 25.80 -21.23 -6.82
N VAL A 115 27.10 -20.97 -6.86
CA VAL A 115 27.92 -21.01 -8.08
C VAL A 115 29.37 -21.32 -7.68
N SER A 116 29.59 -22.55 -7.22
CA SER A 116 30.88 -23.22 -7.31
C SER A 116 30.72 -24.35 -8.33
N GLU A 117 30.44 -24.01 -9.58
CA GLU A 117 30.65 -24.92 -10.72
C GLU A 117 32.16 -24.95 -11.05
N ALA A 118 32.97 -25.28 -10.04
CA ALA A 118 34.29 -25.83 -10.21
C ALA A 118 34.13 -27.33 -9.96
N VAL A 119 33.91 -28.06 -11.07
CA VAL A 119 34.10 -29.50 -11.34
C VAL A 119 33.10 -29.85 -12.44
N ARG A 120 33.38 -29.37 -13.65
CA ARG A 120 33.16 -30.19 -14.84
C ARG A 120 34.52 -30.78 -15.18
N GLY A 121 34.57 -32.10 -15.18
CA GLY A 121 35.74 -32.89 -15.59
C GLY A 121 36.03 -32.78 -17.08
#